data_AF-A0A6F8TDG6-F1
#
_entry.id   AF-A0A6F8TDG6-F1
#
_cell.length_a   1.000
_cell.length_b   1.000
_cell.length_c   1.000
_cell.angle_alpha   90.00
_cell.angle_beta   90.00
_cell.angle_gamma   90.00
#
_symmetry.space_group_name_H-M   'P 1'
#
loop_
_entity.id
_entity.type
_entity.pdbx_description
1 polymer ?
#
loop_
_entity_poly.entity_id
_entity_poly.type
_entity_poly.pdbx_seq_one_letter_code
_entity_poly.pdbx_strand_id
1 'polypeptide(L)'
;MSEELLINVTPMECRVALIENGTVNELYVERTVKRGLVGNIYKGKVVRVLPGMQAAFVDIGLSERPFCILMIWFGHVHSQLQMCLNYFIQGRFLPFR
;
A
#
# COMPACT_ATOMS: atom_id res chain seq x y z
N MET A 1 -32.11 0.27 16.53
CA MET A 1 -31.16 -0.15 15.49
C MET A 1 -29.80 -0.10 16.15
N SER A 2 -29.33 -1.25 16.63
CA SER A 2 -28.01 -1.38 17.25
C SER A 2 -27.11 -2.11 16.26
N GLU A 3 -26.13 -1.39 15.74
CA GLU A 3 -25.03 -1.94 14.97
C GLU A 3 -23.88 -2.20 15.94
N GLU A 4 -23.42 -3.43 15.99
CA GLU A 4 -22.35 -3.86 16.88
C GLU A 4 -21.20 -4.41 16.03
N LEU A 5 -20.00 -3.92 16.28
CA LEU A 5 -18.79 -4.42 15.63
C LEU A 5 -18.05 -5.33 16.61
N LEU A 6 -18.06 -6.64 16.35
CA LEU A 6 -17.32 -7.61 17.15
C LEU A 6 -15.97 -7.91 16.50
N ILE A 7 -14.89 -7.64 17.25
CA ILE A 7 -13.52 -7.88 16.81
C ILE A 7 -12.92 -8.99 17.66
N ASN A 8 -12.55 -10.11 17.03
CA ASN A 8 -11.83 -11.20 17.67
C ASN A 8 -10.42 -11.29 17.07
N VAL A 9 -9.41 -11.02 17.89
CA VAL A 9 -7.99 -11.03 17.49
C VAL A 9 -7.33 -12.28 18.05
N THR A 10 -6.88 -13.17 17.16
CA THR A 10 -6.00 -14.28 17.51
C THR A 10 -4.66 -14.13 16.77
N PRO A 11 -3.56 -14.75 17.24
CA PRO A 11 -2.26 -14.64 16.56
C PRO A 11 -2.28 -15.10 15.09
N MET A 12 -3.15 -16.05 14.76
CA MET A 12 -3.25 -16.68 13.44
C MET A 12 -4.20 -15.93 12.50
N GLU A 13 -5.23 -15.29 13.05
CA GLU A 13 -6.25 -14.56 12.29
C GLU A 13 -6.98 -13.51 13.11
N CYS A 14 -7.37 -12.43 12.43
CA CYS A 14 -8.25 -11.39 12.93
C CYS A 14 -9.62 -11.58 12.29
N ARG A 15 -10.68 -11.64 13.10
CA ARG A 15 -12.07 -11.77 12.63
C ARG A 15 -12.83 -10.52 13.06
N VAL A 16 -13.53 -9.90 12.12
CA VAL A 16 -14.38 -8.73 12.37
C VAL A 16 -15.78 -9.09 11.87
N ALA A 17 -16.76 -9.04 12.76
CA ALA A 17 -18.16 -9.27 12.43
C ALA A 17 -18.96 -7.98 12.65
N LEU A 18 -19.74 -7.60 11.64
CA LEU A 18 -20.76 -6.57 11.75
C LEU A 18 -22.08 -7.25 12.12
N ILE A 19 -22.60 -6.94 13.30
CA ILE A 19 -23.86 -7.45 13.82
C ILE A 19 -24.91 -6.36 13.73
N GLU A 20 -26.04 -6.68 13.10
CA GLU A 20 -27.22 -5.84 13.07
C GLU A 20 -28.37 -6.57 13.75
N ASN A 21 -28.93 -5.96 14.79
CA ASN A 21 -30.08 -6.51 15.52
C ASN A 21 -29.87 -7.96 16.01
N GLY A 22 -28.65 -8.27 16.48
CA GLY A 22 -28.28 -9.60 16.98
C GLY A 22 -28.04 -10.66 15.90
N THR A 23 -28.11 -10.29 14.62
CA THR A 23 -27.79 -11.17 13.48
C THR A 23 -26.49 -10.71 12.83
N VAL A 24 -25.63 -11.66 12.44
CA VAL A 24 -24.40 -11.34 11.70
C VAL A 24 -24.78 -10.91 10.29
N ASN A 25 -24.46 -9.67 9.93
CA ASN A 25 -24.65 -9.15 8.57
C ASN A 25 -23.42 -9.49 7.70
N GLU A 26 -22.22 -9.14 8.19
CA GLU A 26 -20.96 -9.37 7.46
C GLU A 26 -19.86 -9.93 8.37
N LEU A 27 -19.03 -10.83 7.82
CA LEU A 27 -17.88 -11.41 8.53
C LEU A 27 -16.61 -11.29 7.68
N TYR A 28 -15.66 -10.52 8.16
CA TYR A 28 -14.31 -10.39 7.60
C TYR A 28 -13.33 -11.24 8.39
N VAL A 29 -12.57 -12.09 7.69
CA VAL A 29 -11.52 -12.92 8.30
C VAL A 29 -10.20 -12.65 7.61
N GLU A 30 -9.29 -12.00 8.31
CA GLU A 30 -7.93 -11.72 7.85
C GLU A 30 -6.95 -12.69 8.50
N ARG A 31 -6.28 -13.53 7.69
CA ARG A 31 -5.23 -14.44 8.19
C ARG A 31 -3.87 -13.77 8.08
N THR A 32 -3.09 -13.77 9.16
CA THR A 32 -1.77 -13.11 9.24
C THR A 32 -0.82 -13.61 8.14
N VAL A 33 -0.93 -14.88 7.73
CA VAL A 33 -0.09 -15.52 6.71
C VAL A 33 -0.43 -15.08 5.27
N LYS A 34 -1.62 -14.48 5.05
CA LYS A 34 -2.12 -14.09 3.71
C LYS A 34 -2.28 -12.58 3.57
N ARG A 35 -1.49 -11.77 4.27
CA ARG A 35 -1.42 -10.33 3.96
C ARG A 35 -0.82 -10.15 2.57
N GLY A 36 -1.69 -9.98 1.58
CA GLY A 36 -1.28 -9.62 0.22
C GLY A 36 -0.56 -8.28 0.27
N LEU A 37 0.53 -8.16 -0.49
CA LEU A 37 1.22 -6.87 -0.66
C LEU A 37 0.45 -5.92 -1.59
N VAL A 38 -0.54 -6.45 -2.32
CA VAL A 38 -1.34 -5.73 -3.33
C VAL A 38 -2.36 -4.83 -2.64
N GLY A 39 -2.40 -3.55 -3.03
CA GLY A 39 -3.35 -2.56 -2.50
C GLY A 39 -2.88 -1.80 -1.25
N ASN A 40 -1.73 -2.19 -0.69
CA ASN A 40 -1.15 -1.50 0.46
C ASN A 40 -0.48 -0.19 0.03
N ILE A 41 -0.59 0.83 0.88
CA ILE A 41 0.08 2.11 0.72
C ILE A 41 1.31 2.11 1.61
N TYR A 42 2.49 2.25 1.01
CA TYR A 42 3.77 2.31 1.71
C TYR A 42 4.40 3.68 1.53
N LYS A 43 5.05 4.18 2.59
CA LYS A 43 5.97 5.31 2.50
C LYS A 43 7.37 4.76 2.26
N GLY A 44 7.99 5.14 1.16
CA GLY A 44 9.33 4.69 0.81
C GLY A 44 10.26 5.80 0.34
N LYS A 45 11.57 5.54 0.37
CA LYS A 45 12.61 6.44 -0.11
C LYS A 45 13.05 6.02 -1.51
N VAL A 46 13.08 6.97 -2.44
CA VAL A 46 13.61 6.72 -3.79
C VAL A 46 15.14 6.54 -3.69
N VAL A 47 15.63 5.37 -4.13
CA VAL A 47 17.06 5.03 -4.10
C VAL A 47 17.72 5.35 -5.45
N ARG A 48 17.03 5.07 -6.55
CA ARG A 48 17.55 5.26 -7.90
C ARG A 48 16.43 5.43 -8.91
N VAL A 49 16.66 6.28 -9.92
CA VAL A 49 15.74 6.50 -11.03
C VAL A 49 16.37 5.99 -12.34
N LEU A 50 15.56 5.34 -13.18
CA LEU A 50 15.90 4.87 -14.52
C LEU A 50 15.09 5.68 -15.56
N PRO A 51 15.59 6.82 -16.03
CA PRO A 51 14.85 7.71 -16.93
C PRO A 51 14.53 7.05 -18.27
N GLY A 52 15.41 6.18 -18.79
CA GLY A 52 15.20 5.47 -20.06
C GLY A 52 14.09 4.42 -20.01
N MET A 53 13.69 3.96 -18.82
CA MET A 53 12.61 2.99 -18.64
C MET A 53 11.36 3.61 -18.00
N GLN A 54 11.37 4.94 -17.75
CA GLN A 54 10.35 5.64 -16.96
C GLN A 54 10.00 4.85 -15.69
N ALA A 55 11.04 4.48 -14.93
CA ALA A 55 10.92 3.67 -13.73
C ALA A 55 11.79 4.19 -12.60
N ALA A 56 11.38 3.92 -11.36
CA ALA A 56 12.16 4.26 -10.17
C ALA A 56 12.18 3.09 -9.19
N PHE A 57 13.27 3.00 -8.46
CA PHE A 57 13.50 2.06 -7.37
C PHE A 57 13.25 2.74 -6.05
N VAL A 58 12.29 2.20 -5.29
CA VAL A 58 11.85 2.72 -3.99
C VAL A 58 12.12 1.67 -2.92
N ASP A 59 12.77 2.09 -1.83
CA ASP A 59 12.93 1.30 -0.62
C ASP A 59 11.79 1.61 0.36
N ILE A 60 11.08 0.56 0.77
CA ILE A 60 9.91 0.63 1.66
C ILE A 60 10.19 0.06 3.06
N GLY A 61 11.44 -0.34 3.36
CA GLY A 61 11.87 -0.70 4.71
C GLY A 61 11.17 -1.91 5.34
N LEU A 62 10.70 -2.88 4.54
CA LEU A 62 10.11 -4.11 5.06
C LEU A 62 11.17 -4.93 5.82
N SER A 63 10.91 -5.14 7.12
CA SER A 63 11.86 -5.64 8.13
C SER A 63 12.53 -6.98 7.83
N GLU A 64 11.93 -7.82 6.99
CA GLU A 64 12.48 -9.15 6.66
C GLU A 64 13.28 -9.16 5.36
N ARG A 65 13.25 -8.07 4.58
CA ARG A 65 13.97 -7.96 3.30
C ARG A 65 14.45 -6.52 3.11
N PRO A 66 15.63 -6.15 3.66
CA PRO A 66 16.18 -4.80 3.60
C PRO A 66 16.50 -4.28 2.18
N PHE A 67 16.15 -5.02 1.13
CA PHE A 67 16.36 -4.65 -0.28
C PHE A 67 15.18 -5.05 -1.18
N CYS A 68 13.94 -4.92 -0.69
CA CYS A 68 12.77 -5.00 -1.57
C CYS A 68 12.69 -3.74 -2.45
N ILE A 69 13.47 -3.77 -3.52
CA ILE A 69 13.47 -2.78 -4.56
C ILE A 69 12.20 -2.99 -5.40
N LEU A 70 11.18 -2.15 -5.20
CA LEU A 70 10.00 -2.15 -6.06
C LEU A 70 10.32 -1.29 -7.29
N MET A 71 10.23 -1.89 -8.48
CA MET A 71 10.26 -1.14 -9.73
C MET A 71 8.86 -0.62 -10.03
N ILE A 72 8.67 0.69 -9.93
CA ILE A 72 7.41 1.32 -10.34
C ILE A 72 7.58 1.74 -11.80
N TRP A 73 6.78 1.16 -12.71
CA TRP A 73 6.74 1.55 -14.12
C TRP A 73 5.58 2.50 -14.36
N PHE A 74 5.83 3.60 -15.06
CA PHE A 74 4.86 4.70 -15.17
C PHE A 74 4.30 4.92 -16.59
N GLY A 75 4.45 3.95 -17.50
CA GLY A 75 4.09 4.14 -18.91
C GLY A 75 2.59 4.26 -19.22
N HIS A 76 1.69 4.25 -18.22
CA HIS A 76 0.25 4.47 -18.41
C HIS A 76 -0.36 5.36 -17.33
N VAL A 77 0.33 6.44 -16.97
CA VAL A 77 -0.12 7.37 -15.94
C VAL A 77 -0.84 8.55 -16.59
N HIS A 78 -2.07 8.82 -16.15
CA HIS A 78 -2.91 9.93 -16.60
C HIS A 78 -2.12 11.26 -16.63
N SER A 79 -2.35 12.09 -17.65
CA SER A 79 -1.50 13.22 -18.07
C SER A 79 -1.05 14.19 -16.95
N GLN A 80 -1.84 14.36 -15.89
CA GLN A 80 -1.49 15.21 -14.74
C GLN A 80 -0.43 14.59 -13.82
N LEU A 81 -0.47 13.27 -13.60
CA LEU A 81 0.51 12.56 -12.77
C LEU A 81 1.83 12.34 -13.52
N GLN A 82 1.80 12.29 -14.85
CA GLN A 82 3.00 12.21 -15.69
C GLN A 82 3.90 13.45 -15.57
N MET A 83 3.32 14.62 -15.29
CA MET A 83 4.10 15.85 -15.04
C MET A 83 4.85 15.77 -13.70
N CYS A 84 4.18 15.37 -12.62
CA CYS A 84 4.83 15.15 -11.31
C CYS A 84 5.92 14.10 -11.43
N LEU A 85 5.68 13.06 -12.23
CA LEU A 85 6.67 12.03 -12.48
C LEU A 85 7.91 12.56 -13.21
N ASN A 86 7.74 13.33 -14.29
CA ASN A 86 8.86 13.93 -15.00
C ASN A 86 9.67 14.85 -14.06
N TYR A 87 9.00 15.58 -13.16
CA TYR A 87 9.68 16.38 -12.12
C TYR A 87 10.50 15.53 -11.14
N PHE A 88 9.94 14.42 -10.66
CA PHE A 88 10.63 13.46 -9.80
C PHE A 88 11.81 12.77 -10.51
N ILE A 89 11.63 12.38 -11.78
CA ILE A 89 12.67 11.72 -12.59
C ILE A 89 13.82 12.67 -12.91
N GLN A 90 13.53 13.97 -13.09
CA GLN A 90 14.52 15.02 -13.34
C GLN A 90 15.23 15.53 -12.07
N GLY A 91 15.03 14.88 -10.91
CA GLY A 91 15.74 15.21 -9.68
C GLY A 91 15.30 16.51 -9.00
N ARG A 92 14.18 17.12 -9.42
CA ARG A 92 13.56 18.24 -8.72
C ARG A 92 12.61 17.69 -7.66
N PHE A 93 13.16 17.28 -6.52
CA PHE A 93 12.36 16.96 -5.34
C PHE A 93 11.56 18.20 -4.94
N LEU A 94 10.23 18.12 -5.03
CA LEU A 94 9.36 19.13 -4.44
C LEU A 94 9.62 19.15 -2.93
N PRO A 95 9.89 20.31 -2.31
CA PRO A 95 9.93 20.41 -0.86
C PRO A 95 8.50 20.18 -0.36
N PHE A 96 8.20 18.98 0.10
CA PHE A 96 7.05 18.76 0.97
C PHE A 96 7.35 19.49 2.28
N ARG A 97 6.80 20.70 2.40
CA ARG A 97 6.76 21.46 3.65
C ARG A 97 5.50 21.08 4.42
#